data_AF-A0A410PSI6-F1
#
_entry.id   AF-A0A410PSI6-F1
#
_cell.length_a   1.000
_cell.length_b   1.000
_cell.length_c   1.000
_cell.angle_alpha   90.00
_cell.angle_beta   90.00
_cell.angle_gamma   90.00
#
_symmetry.space_group_name_H-M   'P 1'
#
loop_
_entity.id
_entity.type
_entity.pdbx_description
1 polymer ?
#
loop_
_entity_poly.entity_id
_entity_poly.type
_entity_poly.pdbx_seq_one_letter_code
_entity_poly.pdbx_strand_id
1 'polypeptide(L)'
;MKIEITSKNLSSSDYLRDTIEKKLQKLSKYFSNDIVANVMVSAEKDKQKIEATINAGGTIFRAENTADVAYDAIDGVVDKLSSQMSRFKTKLQKRNKDNKGLRFAEIPDYTNEPEEMTVVKRKKMEIIPMNIEEAILQMELIGHSFFVFMNMDTESVNVVYKRKNGDYGLIETVY
;
A
#
# COMPACT_ATOMS: atom_id res chain seq x y z
N MET A 1 18.97 3.08 -2.11
CA MET A 1 17.71 2.77 -1.42
C MET A 1 18.05 2.15 -0.08
N LYS A 2 17.61 2.77 1.02
CA LYS A 2 17.74 2.23 2.37
C LYS A 2 16.54 1.32 2.65
N ILE A 3 16.75 0.16 3.23
CA ILE A 3 15.66 -0.78 3.57
C ILE A 3 15.55 -0.84 5.09
N GLU A 4 14.36 -0.56 5.61
CA GLU A 4 14.05 -0.62 7.04
C GLU A 4 13.06 -1.76 7.27
N ILE A 5 13.49 -2.79 8.00
CA ILE A 5 12.71 -4.00 8.24
C ILE A 5 12.19 -4.00 9.68
N THR A 6 10.87 -4.01 9.82
CA THR A 6 10.17 -4.08 11.10
C THR A 6 9.43 -5.41 11.19
N SER A 7 9.64 -6.17 12.26
CA SER A 7 8.92 -7.42 12.51
C SER A 7 7.97 -7.30 13.69
N LYS A 8 6.71 -7.65 13.48
CA LYS A 8 5.69 -7.73 14.53
C LYS A 8 5.58 -9.18 15.00
N ASN A 9 5.91 -9.43 16.27
CA ASN A 9 5.80 -10.73 16.95
C ASN A 9 6.66 -11.87 16.35
N LEU A 10 7.76 -11.55 15.68
CA LEU A 10 8.70 -12.52 15.11
C LEU A 10 10.14 -12.10 15.43
N SER A 11 10.95 -13.03 15.92
CA SER A 11 12.40 -12.90 15.87
C SER A 11 12.82 -13.07 14.42
N SER A 12 12.97 -11.95 13.71
CA SER A 12 13.51 -11.97 12.36
C SER A 12 14.90 -12.62 12.40
N SER A 13 15.01 -13.85 11.88
CA SER A 13 16.32 -14.48 11.67
C SER A 13 17.15 -13.59 10.75
N ASP A 14 18.45 -13.47 11.03
CA ASP A 14 19.36 -12.67 10.19
C ASP A 14 19.32 -13.12 8.72
N TYR A 15 19.07 -14.41 8.48
CA TYR A 15 18.88 -14.96 7.14
C TYR A 15 17.64 -14.40 6.41
N LEU A 16 16.53 -14.20 7.14
CA LEU A 16 15.30 -13.61 6.57
C LEU A 16 15.55 -12.15 6.17
N ARG A 17 16.23 -11.39 7.03
CA ARG A 17 16.60 -9.99 6.75
C ARG A 17 17.46 -9.88 5.51
N ASP A 18 18.51 -10.69 5.44
CA ASP A 18 19.44 -10.71 4.31
C ASP A 18 18.73 -11.09 3.00
N THR A 19 17.75 -12.00 3.07
CA THR A 19 16.93 -12.38 1.91
C THR A 19 16.00 -11.25 1.46
N ILE A 20 15.33 -10.58 2.40
CA ILE A 20 14.46 -9.43 2.11
C ILE A 20 15.28 -8.31 1.46
N GLU A 21 16.46 -8.03 2.01
CA GLU A 21 17.38 -7.02 1.50
C GLU A 21 17.81 -7.34 0.07
N LYS A 22 18.32 -8.56 -0.19
CA LYS A 22 18.71 -9.01 -1.53
C LYS A 22 17.58 -8.93 -2.55
N LYS A 23 16.35 -9.32 -2.18
CA LYS A 23 15.22 -9.31 -3.10
C LYS A 23 14.74 -7.89 -3.40
N LEU A 24 14.63 -7.02 -2.40
CA LEU A 24 14.24 -5.62 -2.61
C LEU A 24 15.34 -4.80 -3.29
N GLN A 25 16.61 -5.17 -3.12
CA GLN A 25 17.71 -4.51 -3.84
C GLN A 25 17.55 -4.61 -5.36
N LYS A 26 16.85 -5.63 -5.89
CA LYS A 26 16.51 -5.70 -7.32
C LYS A 26 15.66 -4.50 -7.79
N LEU A 27 14.85 -3.94 -6.91
CA LEU A 27 14.03 -2.75 -7.18
C LEU A 27 14.82 -1.45 -7.05
N SER A 28 15.97 -1.46 -6.36
CA SER A 28 16.77 -0.24 -6.11
C SER A 28 17.17 0.50 -7.39
N LYS A 29 17.33 -0.23 -8.49
CA LYS A 29 17.64 0.31 -9.82
C LYS A 29 16.56 1.25 -10.35
N TYR A 30 15.31 1.08 -9.93
CA TYR A 30 14.20 1.96 -10.33
C TYR A 30 14.13 3.26 -9.52
N PHE A 31 14.89 3.36 -8.43
CA PHE A 31 14.81 4.42 -7.45
C PHE A 31 16.13 5.16 -7.31
N SER A 32 16.06 6.41 -6.88
CA SER A 32 17.24 7.16 -6.46
C SER A 32 17.78 6.65 -5.12
N ASN A 33 19.05 6.97 -4.84
CA ASN A 33 19.78 6.36 -3.72
C ASN A 33 19.16 6.70 -2.35
N ASP A 34 18.49 7.83 -2.23
CA ASP A 34 18.01 8.42 -0.97
C ASP A 34 16.62 7.94 -0.53
N ILE A 35 16.03 6.99 -1.27
CA ILE A 35 14.70 6.46 -0.96
C ILE A 35 14.75 5.42 0.16
N VAL A 36 13.79 5.50 1.07
CA VAL A 36 13.58 4.52 2.14
C VAL A 36 12.44 3.59 1.76
N ALA A 37 12.71 2.28 1.83
CA ALA A 37 11.72 1.22 1.70
C ALA A 37 11.44 0.61 3.07
N ASN A 38 10.21 0.77 3.55
CA ASN A 38 9.76 0.20 4.81
C ASN A 38 9.13 -1.17 4.56
N VAL A 39 9.62 -2.20 5.24
CA VAL A 39 9.13 -3.56 5.14
C VAL A 39 8.60 -4.00 6.49
N MET A 40 7.34 -4.37 6.54
CA MET A 40 6.71 -4.96 7.71
C MET A 40 6.52 -6.46 7.49
N VAL A 41 7.08 -7.26 8.40
CA VAL A 41 6.85 -8.70 8.47
C VAL A 41 5.97 -9.00 9.66
N SER A 42 4.90 -9.75 9.43
CA SER A 42 3.92 -10.11 10.46
C SER A 42 3.38 -11.51 10.23
N ALA A 43 3.06 -12.22 11.30
CA ALA A 43 2.32 -13.48 11.22
C ALA A 43 0.81 -13.20 11.27
N GLU A 44 0.05 -13.83 10.38
CA GLU A 44 -1.41 -13.78 10.36
C GLU A 44 -1.95 -15.23 10.34
N LYS A 45 -2.39 -15.72 11.51
CA LYS A 45 -2.73 -17.13 11.76
C LYS A 45 -1.51 -18.03 11.42
N ASP A 46 -1.68 -19.01 10.54
CA ASP A 46 -0.63 -19.93 10.10
C ASP A 46 0.18 -19.41 8.90
N LYS A 47 -0.03 -18.15 8.49
CA LYS A 47 0.62 -17.56 7.31
C LYS A 47 1.52 -16.39 7.67
N GLN A 48 2.50 -16.15 6.82
CA GLN A 48 3.42 -15.02 6.89
C GLN A 48 2.95 -13.93 5.93
N LYS A 49 2.75 -12.73 6.46
CA LYS A 49 2.38 -11.53 5.72
C LYS A 49 3.56 -10.56 5.65
N ILE A 50 3.90 -10.14 4.44
CA ILE A 50 4.89 -9.10 4.17
C ILE A 50 4.21 -7.93 3.50
N GLU A 51 4.44 -6.73 4.02
CA GLU A 51 4.03 -5.46 3.44
C GLU A 51 5.27 -4.61 3.17
N ALA A 52 5.43 -4.12 1.95
CA ALA A 52 6.48 -3.17 1.61
C ALA A 52 5.88 -1.84 1.15
N THR A 53 6.39 -0.75 1.70
CA THR A 53 6.01 0.63 1.38
C THR A 53 7.26 1.41 0.96
N ILE A 54 7.25 1.96 -0.25
CA ILE A 54 8.34 2.77 -0.80
C ILE A 54 7.79 4.16 -1.11
N ASN A 55 8.39 5.20 -0.53
CA ASN A 55 8.04 6.58 -0.84
C ASN A 55 9.09 7.19 -1.76
N ALA A 56 8.72 7.44 -3.01
CA ALA A 56 9.60 7.95 -4.04
C ALA A 56 8.99 9.19 -4.68
N GLY A 57 9.56 10.36 -4.39
CA GLY A 57 9.13 11.61 -5.00
C GLY A 57 7.65 11.91 -4.79
N GLY A 58 7.17 11.87 -3.54
CA GLY A 58 5.75 12.13 -3.23
C GLY A 58 4.76 11.11 -3.81
N THR A 59 5.26 9.99 -4.37
CA THR A 59 4.44 8.85 -4.78
C THR A 59 4.73 7.69 -3.84
N ILE A 60 3.67 7.14 -3.24
CA ILE A 60 3.76 5.99 -2.34
C ILE A 60 3.43 4.74 -3.13
N PHE A 61 4.37 3.81 -3.19
CA PHE A 61 4.17 2.45 -3.68
C PHE A 61 4.00 1.53 -2.49
N ARG A 62 2.88 0.82 -2.42
CA ARG A 62 2.63 -0.17 -1.37
C ARG A 62 2.14 -1.46 -1.99
N ALA A 63 2.75 -2.57 -1.57
CA ALA A 63 2.29 -3.91 -1.90
C ALA A 63 2.32 -4.78 -0.65
N GLU A 64 1.34 -5.66 -0.56
CA GLU A 64 1.26 -6.70 0.47
C GLU A 64 1.09 -8.06 -0.17
N ASN A 65 1.65 -9.08 0.46
CA ASN A 65 1.40 -10.47 0.11
C ASN A 65 1.41 -11.35 1.37
N THR A 66 0.56 -12.38 1.36
CA THR A 66 0.46 -13.37 2.44
C THR A 66 0.68 -14.74 1.84
N ALA A 67 1.58 -15.53 2.42
CA ALA A 67 1.91 -16.88 1.98
C ALA A 67 2.22 -17.78 3.19
N ASP A 68 2.28 -19.09 2.99
CA ASP A 68 2.61 -20.03 4.05
C ASP A 68 4.07 -19.86 4.51
N VAL A 69 4.96 -19.49 3.57
CA VAL A 69 6.37 -19.23 3.82
C VAL A 69 6.71 -17.78 3.49
N ALA A 70 7.51 -17.13 4.35
CA ALA A 70 7.89 -15.73 4.19
C ALA A 70 8.64 -15.44 2.88
N TYR A 71 9.36 -16.43 2.32
CA TYR A 71 10.07 -16.29 1.04
C TYR A 71 9.15 -16.07 -0.15
N ASP A 72 8.00 -16.75 -0.17
CA ASP A 72 6.99 -16.61 -1.22
C ASP A 72 6.21 -15.30 -1.04
N ALA A 73 6.01 -14.88 0.21
CA ALA A 73 5.42 -13.59 0.52
C ALA A 73 6.28 -12.44 -0.04
N ILE A 74 7.61 -12.47 0.16
CA ILE A 74 8.50 -11.41 -0.36
C ILE A 74 8.58 -11.41 -1.89
N ASP A 75 8.59 -12.58 -2.54
CA ASP A 75 8.57 -12.63 -4.02
C ASP A 75 7.30 -11.99 -4.57
N GLY A 76 6.13 -12.37 -4.03
CA GLY A 76 4.88 -11.77 -4.48
C GLY A 76 4.78 -10.27 -4.19
N VAL A 77 5.44 -9.76 -3.16
CA VAL A 77 5.54 -8.30 -2.92
C VAL A 77 6.41 -7.62 -3.98
N VAL A 78 7.59 -8.19 -4.28
CA VAL A 78 8.51 -7.64 -5.29
C VAL A 78 7.86 -7.63 -6.68
N ASP A 79 7.18 -8.71 -7.05
CA ASP A 79 6.50 -8.83 -8.34
C ASP A 79 5.35 -7.82 -8.47
N LYS A 80 4.55 -7.65 -7.40
CA LYS A 80 3.48 -6.64 -7.38
C LYS A 80 4.04 -5.23 -7.51
N LEU A 81 5.12 -4.89 -6.80
CA LEU A 81 5.76 -3.57 -6.89
C LEU A 81 6.32 -3.33 -8.30
N SER A 82 7.08 -4.29 -8.84
CA SER A 82 7.64 -4.19 -10.20
C SER A 82 6.54 -3.99 -11.26
N SER A 83 5.47 -4.77 -11.15
CA SER A 83 4.31 -4.69 -12.05
C SER A 83 3.58 -3.35 -11.94
N GLN A 84 3.38 -2.83 -10.73
CA GLN A 84 2.79 -1.50 -10.51
C GLN A 84 3.67 -0.41 -11.15
N MET A 85 4.99 -0.45 -10.96
CA MET A 85 5.90 0.54 -11.53
C MET A 85 5.87 0.53 -13.05
N SER A 86 5.92 -0.66 -13.66
CA SER A 86 5.83 -0.82 -15.10
C SER A 86 4.50 -0.30 -15.65
N ARG A 87 3.37 -0.74 -15.07
CA ARG A 87 2.01 -0.36 -15.51
C ARG A 87 1.76 1.15 -15.44
N PHE A 88 2.34 1.85 -14.46
CA PHE A 88 2.12 3.29 -14.27
C PHE A 88 3.27 4.18 -14.76
N LYS A 89 4.33 3.62 -15.36
CA LYS A 89 5.54 4.35 -15.83
C LYS A 89 5.19 5.64 -16.57
N THR A 90 4.38 5.58 -17.63
CA THR A 90 4.04 6.74 -18.46
C THR A 90 3.25 7.81 -17.70
N LYS A 91 2.32 7.41 -16.82
CA LYS A 91 1.54 8.35 -16.00
C LYS A 91 2.42 9.02 -14.94
N LEU A 92 3.29 8.25 -14.30
CA LEU A 92 4.26 8.75 -13.33
C LEU A 92 5.22 9.73 -13.99
N GLN A 93 5.76 9.42 -15.17
CA GLN A 93 6.66 10.32 -15.89
C GLN A 93 5.99 11.65 -16.30
N LYS A 94 4.69 11.62 -16.65
CA LYS A 94 3.91 12.85 -16.92
C LYS A 94 3.71 13.70 -15.67
N ARG A 95 3.43 13.09 -14.51
CA ARG A 95 3.15 13.78 -13.24
C ARG A 95 4.41 14.25 -12.52
N ASN A 96 5.52 13.51 -12.65
CA ASN A 96 6.76 13.69 -11.90
C ASN A 96 7.92 14.18 -12.79
N LYS A 97 7.66 15.06 -13.77
CA LYS A 97 8.69 15.59 -14.68
C LYS A 97 9.92 16.17 -13.97
N ASP A 98 9.72 16.76 -12.78
CA ASP A 98 10.79 17.38 -11.99
C ASP A 98 11.23 16.55 -10.77
N ASN A 99 10.71 15.33 -10.62
CA ASN A 99 10.86 14.57 -9.39
C ASN A 99 12.05 13.60 -9.44
N LYS A 100 13.10 13.92 -8.67
CA LYS A 100 14.37 13.17 -8.65
C LYS A 100 14.31 11.80 -7.99
N GLY A 101 13.15 11.32 -7.54
CA GLY A 101 13.02 10.04 -6.82
C GLY A 101 13.02 8.79 -7.71
N LEU A 102 12.62 8.90 -8.98
CA LEU A 102 12.36 7.73 -9.83
C LEU A 102 13.27 7.71 -11.07
N ARG A 103 13.86 6.55 -11.37
CA ARG A 103 14.65 6.32 -12.58
C ARG A 103 13.81 5.63 -13.64
N PHE A 104 12.96 6.41 -14.31
CA PHE A 104 12.02 5.87 -15.30
C PHE A 104 12.70 5.09 -16.44
N ALA A 105 13.93 5.45 -16.82
CA ALA A 105 14.68 4.75 -17.86
C ALA A 105 14.95 3.27 -17.53
N GLU A 106 15.06 2.93 -16.24
CA GLU A 106 15.38 1.57 -15.81
C GLU A 106 14.12 0.69 -15.65
N ILE A 107 12.93 1.29 -15.60
CA ILE A 107 11.65 0.58 -15.42
C ILE A 107 11.26 -0.09 -16.75
N PRO A 108 11.03 -1.42 -16.79
CA PRO A 108 10.58 -2.12 -17.98
C PRO A 108 9.25 -1.56 -18.50
N ASP A 109 9.09 -1.52 -19.82
CA ASP A 109 7.81 -1.14 -20.42
C ASP A 109 6.76 -2.22 -20.18
N TYR A 110 5.56 -1.78 -19.84
CA TYR A 110 4.41 -2.66 -19.65
C TYR A 110 3.81 -2.98 -21.01
N THR A 111 3.82 -4.25 -21.40
CA THR A 111 3.41 -4.70 -22.75
C THR A 111 1.91 -4.82 -22.92
N ASN A 112 1.12 -4.82 -21.84
CA ASN A 112 -0.33 -4.86 -21.92
C ASN A 112 -0.90 -3.44 -21.99
N GLU A 113 -2.04 -3.28 -22.67
CA GLU A 113 -2.76 -2.02 -22.65
C GLU A 113 -3.18 -1.68 -21.21
N PRO A 114 -2.80 -0.51 -20.68
CA PRO A 114 -3.20 -0.13 -19.34
C PRO A 114 -4.71 0.10 -19.31
N GLU A 115 -5.44 -0.65 -18.48
CA GLU A 115 -6.88 -0.39 -18.28
C GLU A 115 -7.09 1.10 -17.95
N GLU A 116 -7.99 1.75 -18.69
CA GLU A 116 -8.33 3.15 -18.45
C GLU A 116 -9.03 3.29 -17.09
N MET A 117 -8.36 3.95 -16.15
CA MET A 117 -8.95 4.34 -14.88
C MET A 117 -9.87 5.54 -15.10
N THR A 118 -11.13 5.28 -15.42
CA THR A 118 -12.18 6.30 -15.52
C THR A 118 -13.06 6.28 -14.27
N VAL A 119 -13.49 7.45 -13.82
CA VAL A 119 -14.47 7.55 -12.73
C VAL A 119 -15.84 7.21 -13.29
N VAL A 120 -16.27 5.96 -13.09
CA VAL A 120 -17.53 5.43 -13.64
C VAL A 120 -18.78 5.94 -12.92
N LYS A 121 -18.65 6.38 -11.66
CA LYS A 121 -19.78 6.81 -10.84
C LYS A 121 -19.34 7.92 -9.89
N ARG A 122 -20.20 8.94 -9.72
CA ARG A 122 -20.03 10.02 -8.75
C ARG A 122 -21.23 10.00 -7.79
N LYS A 123 -20.96 9.94 -6.49
CA LYS A 123 -21.97 10.04 -5.42
C LYS A 123 -21.65 11.27 -4.58
N LYS A 124 -22.63 12.16 -4.41
CA LYS A 124 -22.58 13.21 -3.39
C LYS A 124 -23.41 12.75 -2.21
N MET A 125 -22.91 12.97 -1.00
CA MET A 125 -23.60 12.63 0.24
C MET A 125 -23.31 13.72 1.27
N GLU A 126 -24.28 13.98 2.12
CA GLU A 126 -24.10 14.85 3.28
C GLU A 126 -23.32 14.09 4.34
N ILE A 127 -22.40 14.77 5.01
CA ILE A 127 -21.61 14.18 6.10
C ILE A 127 -22.33 14.50 7.40
N ILE A 128 -23.00 13.49 7.95
CA ILE A 128 -23.68 13.59 9.25
C ILE A 128 -22.67 13.18 10.33
N PRO A 129 -22.50 13.96 11.41
CA PRO A 129 -21.69 13.56 12.55
C PRO A 129 -22.24 12.29 13.19
N MET A 130 -21.40 11.27 13.34
CA MET A 130 -21.75 10.01 14.00
C MET A 130 -20.53 9.39 14.69
N ASN A 131 -20.76 8.39 15.53
CA ASN A 131 -19.70 7.62 16.15
C ASN A 131 -19.19 6.49 15.20
N ILE A 132 -18.11 5.83 15.60
CA ILE A 132 -17.48 4.77 14.80
C ILE A 132 -18.41 3.56 14.59
N GLU A 133 -19.16 3.17 15.62
CA GLU A 133 -20.06 2.00 15.57
C GLU A 133 -21.22 2.23 14.59
N GLU A 134 -21.80 3.42 14.60
CA GLU A 134 -22.85 3.84 13.69
C GLU A 134 -22.33 3.92 12.26
N ALA A 135 -21.12 4.44 12.05
CA ALA A 135 -20.48 4.45 10.73
C ALA A 135 -20.28 3.02 10.18
N ILE A 136 -19.87 2.07 11.04
CA ILE A 136 -19.75 0.64 10.67
C ILE A 136 -21.13 0.06 10.32
N LEU A 137 -22.16 0.34 11.11
CA LEU A 137 -23.52 -0.13 10.85
C LEU A 137 -24.04 0.37 9.50
N GLN A 138 -23.90 1.67 9.22
CA GLN A 138 -24.31 2.28 7.95
C GLN A 138 -23.54 1.70 6.77
N MET A 139 -22.23 1.46 6.95
CA MET A 139 -21.39 0.82 5.94
C MET A 139 -21.92 -0.56 5.54
N GLU A 140 -22.24 -1.42 6.52
CA GLU A 140 -22.74 -2.77 6.30
C GLU A 140 -24.17 -2.75 5.71
N LEU A 141 -25.06 -1.86 6.17
CA LEU A 141 -26.43 -1.72 5.64
C LEU A 141 -26.47 -1.33 4.16
N ILE A 142 -25.56 -0.46 3.73
CA ILE A 142 -25.45 -0.03 2.33
C ILE A 142 -24.65 -1.06 1.50
N GLY A 143 -23.95 -1.99 2.15
CA GLY A 143 -23.12 -3.00 1.51
C GLY A 143 -21.89 -2.41 0.82
N HIS A 144 -21.30 -1.36 1.40
CA HIS A 144 -20.05 -0.78 0.89
C HIS A 144 -18.84 -1.32 1.66
N SER A 145 -17.67 -1.37 1.01
CA SER A 145 -16.42 -1.77 1.68
C SER A 145 -15.77 -0.63 2.45
N PHE A 146 -16.30 0.59 2.34
CA PHE A 146 -15.86 1.78 3.06
C PHE A 146 -17.03 2.74 3.28
N PHE A 147 -16.91 3.59 4.30
CA PHE A 147 -17.88 4.63 4.60
C PHE A 147 -17.19 5.87 5.16
N VAL A 148 -17.54 7.04 4.61
CA VAL A 148 -16.98 8.34 4.99
C VAL A 148 -17.97 9.04 5.92
N PHE A 149 -17.49 9.51 7.07
CA PHE A 149 -18.31 10.15 8.10
C PHE A 149 -17.54 11.26 8.81
N MET A 150 -18.24 12.11 9.56
CA MET A 150 -17.61 13.04 10.49
C MET A 150 -17.66 12.43 11.87
N ASN A 151 -16.51 12.24 12.50
CA ASN A 151 -16.45 11.70 13.84
C ASN A 151 -16.88 12.78 14.84
N MET A 152 -17.87 12.47 15.68
CA MET A 152 -18.37 13.39 16.71
C MET A 152 -17.33 13.73 17.77
N ASP A 153 -16.40 12.83 18.06
CA ASP A 153 -15.41 13.03 19.12
C ASP A 153 -14.24 13.91 18.66
N THR A 154 -13.84 13.78 17.39
CA THR A 154 -12.67 14.47 16.82
C THR A 154 -13.03 15.62 15.90
N GLU A 155 -14.32 15.80 15.59
CA GLU A 155 -14.85 16.76 14.60
C GLU A 155 -14.16 16.69 13.23
N SER A 156 -13.55 15.54 12.91
CA SER A 156 -12.78 15.32 11.70
C SER A 156 -13.45 14.30 10.78
N VAL A 157 -13.14 14.40 9.48
CA VAL A 157 -13.67 13.47 8.48
C VAL A 157 -12.88 12.17 8.54
N ASN A 158 -13.53 11.09 8.91
CA ASN A 158 -12.92 9.79 9.03
C ASN A 158 -13.51 8.81 8.01
N VAL A 159 -12.78 7.73 7.74
CA VAL A 159 -13.23 6.65 6.86
C VAL A 159 -13.11 5.31 7.59
N VAL A 160 -14.23 4.62 7.79
CA VAL A 160 -14.22 3.21 8.15
C VAL A 160 -14.15 2.36 6.89
N TYR A 161 -13.44 1.24 6.94
CA TYR A 161 -13.33 0.31 5.82
C TYR A 161 -13.19 -1.14 6.28
N LYS A 162 -13.63 -2.07 5.43
CA LYS A 162 -13.52 -3.50 5.67
C LYS A 162 -12.12 -3.99 5.29
N ARG A 163 -11.42 -4.59 6.25
CA ARG A 163 -10.11 -5.23 6.03
C ARG A 163 -10.32 -6.61 5.40
N LYS A 164 -9.26 -7.13 4.76
CA LYS A 164 -9.28 -8.45 4.09
C LYS A 164 -9.58 -9.62 5.04
N ASN A 165 -9.26 -9.47 6.32
CA ASN A 165 -9.49 -10.48 7.36
C ASN A 165 -10.90 -10.43 7.94
N GLY A 166 -11.76 -9.50 7.49
CA GLY A 166 -13.13 -9.32 7.98
C GLY A 166 -13.27 -8.27 9.08
N ASP A 167 -12.17 -7.80 9.67
CA ASP A 167 -12.20 -6.75 10.68
C ASP A 167 -12.41 -5.36 10.05
N TYR A 168 -12.64 -4.36 10.89
CA TYR A 168 -12.78 -2.97 10.47
C TYR A 168 -11.48 -2.19 10.67
N GLY A 169 -11.17 -1.31 9.73
CA GLY A 169 -10.11 -0.32 9.85
C GLY A 169 -10.69 1.09 9.88
N LEU A 170 -10.01 1.99 10.60
CA LEU A 170 -10.32 3.41 10.65
C LEU A 170 -9.16 4.18 10.00
N ILE A 171 -9.49 5.13 9.12
CA ILE A 171 -8.57 6.15 8.61
C ILE A 171 -9.03 7.47 9.19
N GLU A 172 -8.13 8.12 9.92
CA GLU A 172 -8.35 9.44 10.50
C GLU A 172 -7.62 10.49 9.67
N THR A 173 -8.29 11.62 9.40
CA THR A 173 -7.63 12.76 8.76
C THR A 173 -7.06 13.69 9.82
N VAL A 174 -5.83 14.13 9.62
CA VAL A 174 -5.20 15.22 10.37
C VAL A 174 -5.05 16.40 9.40
N TYR A 175 -5.49 17.58 9.82
CA TYR A 175 -5.40 18.83 9.05
C TYR A 175 -4.20 19.66 9.47
#